data_AF-A0A372R195-F1
#
_entry.id   AF-A0A372R195-F1
#
_cell.length_a   1.000
_cell.length_b   1.000
_cell.length_c   1.000
_cell.angle_alpha   90.00
_cell.angle_beta   90.00
_cell.angle_gamma   90.00
#
_symmetry.space_group_name_H-M   'P 1'
#
loop_
_entity.id
_entity.type
_entity.pdbx_description
1 polymer ?
#
loop_
_entity_poly.entity_id
_entity_poly.type
_entity_poly.pdbx_seq_one_letter_code
_entity_poly.pdbx_strand_id
1 'polypeptide(L)'
;ALTWTTAQARLRPSHDIVKRKLGHFEERYINTLDYKLYNETVKLIGYKKVKILPEEINMFEDHYFTNYEELQKYGFHFYDQASMELLIYFPVAGALIEHKGSMIEANELGEFEIEDVDGDYAVLGRKQTDYVHGVHGNIIKDGIIYLADKAYPTRQIGNVFVYDLGYKNLDHDHDHSHSKRNDKGCLANHGGENCSKVYNIHNGRCPENPNTCMDYNGYNTDCKKEHKFMYFIGSDCSVSVSRGNCWSEVDNFVKNKIDNAVDKII
;
A
#
# COMPACT_ATOMS: atom_id res chain seq x y z
N ALA A 1 -17.75 -38.59 7.76
CA ALA A 1 -18.18 -37.86 6.55
C ALA A 1 -16.94 -37.21 5.95
N LEU A 2 -16.59 -37.54 4.71
CA LEU A 2 -15.50 -36.85 4.00
C LEU A 2 -15.98 -35.43 3.69
N THR A 3 -15.40 -34.44 4.35
CA THR A 3 -15.52 -33.03 3.97
C THR A 3 -14.71 -32.85 2.68
N TRP A 4 -15.41 -32.78 1.56
CA TRP A 4 -14.85 -32.33 0.29
C TRP A 4 -14.48 -30.84 0.44
N THR A 5 -13.23 -30.52 0.70
CA THR A 5 -12.72 -29.17 0.46
C THR A 5 -12.52 -29.04 -1.05
N THR A 6 -13.24 -28.13 -1.68
CA THR A 6 -13.08 -27.76 -3.10
C THR A 6 -11.73 -27.05 -3.32
N ALA A 7 -10.62 -27.75 -3.13
CA ALA A 7 -9.32 -27.36 -3.66
C ALA A 7 -9.25 -27.79 -5.14
N GLN A 8 -10.26 -27.43 -5.93
CA GLN A 8 -10.11 -27.41 -7.38
C GLN A 8 -9.36 -26.14 -7.70
N ALA A 9 -8.21 -26.26 -8.37
CA ALA A 9 -7.47 -25.12 -8.89
C ALA A 9 -8.47 -24.20 -9.63
N ARG A 10 -8.79 -23.05 -9.03
CA ARG A 10 -9.71 -22.08 -9.63
C ARG A 10 -9.14 -21.71 -11.00
N LEU A 11 -9.96 -21.80 -12.05
CA LEU A 11 -9.53 -21.37 -13.38
C LEU A 11 -9.18 -19.89 -13.30
N ARG A 12 -7.90 -19.56 -13.46
CA ARG A 12 -7.40 -18.20 -13.38
C ARG A 12 -7.88 -17.41 -14.60
N PRO A 13 -8.46 -16.21 -14.41
CA PRO A 13 -8.75 -15.35 -15.54
C PRO A 13 -7.44 -14.93 -16.24
N SER A 14 -7.50 -14.65 -17.54
CA SER A 14 -6.35 -14.08 -18.24
C SER A 14 -6.05 -12.66 -17.74
N HIS A 15 -4.79 -12.23 -17.91
CA HIS A 15 -4.37 -10.86 -17.60
C HIS A 15 -5.25 -9.81 -18.29
N ASP A 16 -5.72 -10.05 -19.51
CA ASP A 16 -6.61 -9.11 -20.24
C ASP A 16 -7.99 -8.96 -19.60
N ILE A 17 -8.51 -10.02 -18.97
CA ILE A 17 -9.77 -9.96 -18.24
C ILE A 17 -9.56 -9.18 -16.94
N VAL A 18 -8.47 -9.46 -16.22
CA VAL A 18 -8.17 -8.76 -14.97
C VAL A 18 -7.88 -7.28 -15.21
N LYS A 19 -7.12 -6.94 -16.26
CA LYS A 19 -6.82 -5.55 -16.65
C LYS A 19 -8.09 -4.72 -16.91
N ARG A 20 -9.10 -5.31 -17.56
CA ARG A 20 -10.41 -4.65 -17.75
C ARG A 20 -11.15 -4.41 -16.44
N LYS A 21 -11.16 -5.41 -15.55
CA LYS A 21 -11.76 -5.28 -14.21
C LYS A 21 -11.04 -4.25 -13.35
N LEU A 22 -9.70 -4.18 -13.48
CA LEU A 22 -8.86 -3.22 -12.79
C LEU A 22 -9.21 -1.79 -13.18
N GLY A 23 -9.36 -1.50 -14.49
CA GLY A 23 -9.78 -0.18 -14.95
C GLY A 23 -11.12 0.27 -14.34
N HIS A 24 -12.14 -0.60 -14.33
CA HIS A 24 -13.41 -0.30 -13.67
C HIS A 24 -13.32 -0.16 -12.16
N PHE A 25 -12.41 -0.89 -11.51
CA PHE A 25 -12.15 -0.71 -10.09
C PHE A 25 -11.55 0.68 -9.83
N GLU A 26 -10.54 1.08 -10.60
CA GLU A 26 -9.86 2.36 -10.44
C GLU A 26 -10.80 3.53 -10.67
N GLU A 27 -11.63 3.48 -11.71
CA GLU A 27 -12.68 4.49 -11.95
C GLU A 27 -13.61 4.63 -10.74
N ARG A 28 -14.05 3.52 -10.14
CA ARG A 28 -14.90 3.56 -8.94
C ARG A 28 -14.15 4.13 -7.74
N TYR A 29 -12.92 3.67 -7.48
CA TYR A 29 -12.09 4.12 -6.37
C TYR A 29 -11.81 5.63 -6.45
N ILE A 30 -11.49 6.14 -7.64
CA ILE A 30 -11.30 7.58 -7.88
C ILE A 30 -12.54 8.36 -7.46
N ASN A 31 -13.73 7.85 -7.79
CA ASN A 31 -15.00 8.49 -7.44
C ASN A 31 -15.38 8.38 -5.95
N THR A 32 -14.66 7.59 -5.13
CA THR A 32 -14.88 7.59 -3.68
C THR A 32 -14.02 8.61 -2.93
N LEU A 33 -13.06 9.24 -3.61
CA LEU A 33 -12.19 10.24 -3.00
C LEU A 33 -12.87 11.62 -3.05
N ASP A 34 -12.99 12.24 -1.88
CA ASP A 34 -13.60 13.57 -1.71
C ASP A 34 -12.58 14.68 -2.02
N TYR A 35 -12.18 14.73 -3.28
CA TYR A 35 -11.23 15.70 -3.82
C TYR A 35 -11.65 17.14 -3.52
N LYS A 36 -10.70 17.94 -3.04
CA LYS A 36 -10.95 19.30 -2.56
C LYS A 36 -10.80 20.36 -3.65
N LEU A 37 -10.04 20.06 -4.70
CA LEU A 37 -9.71 21.00 -5.75
C LEU A 37 -10.55 20.75 -7.03
N TYR A 38 -10.93 21.83 -7.71
CA TYR A 38 -11.79 21.80 -8.91
C TYR A 38 -11.10 21.16 -10.14
N ASN A 39 -11.83 21.09 -11.27
CA ASN A 39 -11.54 20.33 -12.49
C ASN A 39 -10.16 20.56 -13.16
N GLU A 40 -9.38 21.57 -12.76
CA GLU A 40 -8.05 21.92 -13.31
C GLU A 40 -6.90 21.49 -12.38
N THR A 41 -7.04 20.34 -11.74
CA THR A 41 -6.02 19.80 -10.82
C THR A 41 -5.54 18.43 -11.21
N VAL A 42 -4.28 18.14 -10.94
CA VAL A 42 -3.73 16.80 -11.09
C VAL A 42 -3.95 16.02 -9.81
N LYS A 43 -4.38 14.76 -9.95
CA LYS A 43 -4.68 13.84 -8.85
C LYS A 43 -3.75 12.65 -8.92
N LEU A 44 -3.22 12.22 -7.78
CA LEU A 44 -2.30 11.12 -7.65
C LEU A 44 -2.92 10.02 -6.80
N ILE A 45 -3.14 8.85 -7.40
CA ILE A 45 -3.47 7.64 -6.64
C ILE A 45 -2.36 6.62 -6.82
N GLY A 46 -2.08 5.88 -5.76
CA GLY A 46 -1.08 4.82 -5.79
C GLY A 46 -1.68 3.52 -5.30
N TYR A 47 -0.97 2.43 -5.56
CA TYR A 47 -1.22 1.18 -4.88
C TYR A 47 0.07 0.52 -4.41
N LYS A 48 -0.07 -0.29 -3.36
CA LYS A 48 0.93 -1.26 -2.91
C LYS A 48 0.46 -2.66 -3.25
N LYS A 49 1.40 -3.52 -3.64
CA LYS A 49 1.17 -4.94 -3.88
C LYS A 49 1.47 -5.75 -2.64
N VAL A 50 0.58 -6.65 -2.28
CA VAL A 50 0.82 -7.71 -1.30
C VAL A 50 0.87 -9.01 -2.08
N LYS A 51 2.04 -9.65 -2.06
CA LYS A 51 2.24 -10.95 -2.68
C LYS A 51 1.68 -12.03 -1.77
N ILE A 52 0.69 -12.78 -2.25
CA ILE A 52 0.17 -13.93 -1.53
C ILE A 52 1.09 -15.13 -1.79
N LEU A 53 1.50 -15.84 -0.75
CA LEU A 53 2.37 -17.00 -0.90
C LEU A 53 1.64 -18.14 -1.62
N PRO A 54 2.32 -18.88 -2.53
CA PRO A 54 1.68 -19.97 -3.29
C PRO A 54 0.98 -21.02 -2.41
N GLU A 55 1.54 -21.33 -1.25
CA GLU A 55 0.99 -22.27 -0.27
C GLU A 55 -0.27 -21.75 0.44
N GLU A 56 -0.46 -20.44 0.53
CA GLU A 56 -1.60 -19.80 1.19
C GLU A 56 -2.68 -19.35 0.21
N ILE A 57 -2.43 -19.40 -1.10
CA ILE A 57 -3.31 -18.81 -2.11
C ILE A 57 -4.73 -19.38 -2.07
N ASN A 58 -4.87 -20.70 -1.93
CA ASN A 58 -6.19 -21.34 -1.92
C ASN A 58 -6.99 -20.89 -0.70
N MET A 59 -6.32 -20.85 0.46
CA MET A 59 -6.91 -20.44 1.73
C MET A 59 -7.29 -18.94 1.70
N PHE A 60 -6.40 -18.09 1.19
CA PHE A 60 -6.66 -16.67 0.98
C PHE A 60 -7.87 -16.45 0.06
N GLU A 61 -7.94 -17.16 -1.05
CA GLU A 61 -9.03 -16.97 -2.01
C GLU A 61 -10.35 -17.52 -1.51
N ASP A 62 -10.35 -18.67 -0.81
CA ASP A 62 -11.55 -19.16 -0.14
C ASP A 62 -12.07 -18.10 0.83
N HIS A 63 -11.19 -17.55 1.65
CA HIS A 63 -11.55 -16.45 2.55
C HIS A 63 -12.07 -15.22 1.80
N TYR A 64 -11.35 -14.77 0.76
CA TYR A 64 -11.67 -13.56 0.01
C TYR A 64 -13.02 -13.68 -0.71
N PHE A 65 -13.29 -14.80 -1.36
CA PHE A 65 -14.52 -15.00 -2.12
C PHE A 65 -15.72 -15.36 -1.24
N THR A 66 -15.53 -16.11 -0.15
CA THR A 66 -16.61 -16.36 0.83
C THR A 66 -17.06 -15.06 1.51
N ASN A 67 -16.15 -14.12 1.74
CA ASN A 67 -16.42 -12.86 2.41
C ASN A 67 -16.45 -11.66 1.46
N TYR A 68 -16.65 -11.90 0.16
CA TYR A 68 -16.45 -10.89 -0.88
C TYR A 68 -17.23 -9.61 -0.62
N GLU A 69 -18.54 -9.71 -0.34
CA GLU A 69 -19.40 -8.54 -0.11
C GLU A 69 -18.93 -7.68 1.07
N GLU A 70 -18.55 -8.30 2.19
CA GLU A 70 -18.03 -7.58 3.37
C GLU A 70 -16.68 -6.93 3.08
N LEU A 71 -15.77 -7.65 2.40
CA LEU A 71 -14.48 -7.09 2.02
C LEU A 71 -14.66 -5.93 1.04
N GLN A 72 -15.58 -6.01 0.07
CA GLN A 72 -15.79 -4.93 -0.90
C GLN A 72 -16.24 -3.60 -0.27
N LYS A 73 -16.81 -3.60 0.95
CA LYS A 73 -17.20 -2.38 1.67
C LYS A 73 -16.01 -1.47 1.98
N TYR A 74 -14.80 -2.01 2.09
CA TYR A 74 -13.59 -1.21 2.30
C TYR A 74 -13.24 -0.36 1.07
N GLY A 75 -13.62 -0.76 -0.14
CA GLY A 75 -13.50 0.04 -1.36
C GLY A 75 -12.08 0.31 -1.89
N PHE A 76 -11.04 0.07 -1.09
CA PHE A 76 -9.65 0.43 -1.43
C PHE A 76 -8.79 -0.74 -1.94
N HIS A 77 -9.34 -1.93 -2.14
CA HIS A 77 -8.53 -3.10 -2.52
C HIS A 77 -9.04 -3.80 -3.77
N PHE A 78 -8.10 -4.38 -4.50
CA PHE A 78 -8.35 -5.19 -5.68
C PHE A 78 -7.46 -6.41 -5.69
N TYR A 79 -8.05 -7.60 -5.80
CA TYR A 79 -7.29 -8.84 -5.94
C TYR A 79 -7.06 -9.17 -7.43
N ASP A 80 -5.82 -9.01 -7.89
CA ASP A 80 -5.37 -9.46 -9.21
C ASP A 80 -5.21 -10.98 -9.18
N GLN A 81 -6.26 -11.67 -9.61
CA GLN A 81 -6.28 -13.14 -9.68
C GLN A 81 -5.27 -13.71 -10.68
N ALA A 82 -4.83 -12.94 -11.68
CA ALA A 82 -3.89 -13.43 -12.68
C ALA A 82 -2.46 -13.43 -12.13
N SER A 83 -2.07 -12.39 -11.38
CA SER A 83 -0.77 -12.32 -10.71
C SER A 83 -0.75 -12.88 -9.29
N MET A 84 -1.92 -13.20 -8.70
CA MET A 84 -2.06 -13.64 -7.30
C MET A 84 -1.59 -12.57 -6.31
N GLU A 85 -1.87 -11.31 -6.63
CA GLU A 85 -1.47 -10.16 -5.83
C GLU A 85 -2.69 -9.39 -5.36
N LEU A 86 -2.66 -8.96 -4.11
CA LEU A 86 -3.63 -8.02 -3.56
C LEU A 86 -3.09 -6.60 -3.70
N LEU A 87 -3.82 -5.74 -4.38
CA LEU A 87 -3.52 -4.33 -4.54
C LEU A 87 -4.28 -3.52 -3.48
N ILE A 88 -3.58 -2.68 -2.72
CA ILE A 88 -4.17 -1.72 -1.78
C ILE A 88 -3.96 -0.31 -2.33
N TYR A 89 -5.05 0.35 -2.68
CA TYR A 89 -5.08 1.70 -3.24
C TYR A 89 -5.16 2.77 -2.16
N PHE A 90 -4.56 3.92 -2.46
CA PHE A 90 -4.54 5.11 -1.59
C PHE A 90 -4.30 6.38 -2.41
N PRO A 91 -4.70 7.56 -1.91
CA PRO A 91 -4.16 8.82 -2.41
C PRO A 91 -2.65 8.88 -2.12
N VAL A 92 -1.84 9.39 -3.06
CA VAL A 92 -0.39 9.58 -2.85
C VAL A 92 -0.17 10.88 -2.06
N ALA A 93 -0.68 10.88 -0.82
CA ALA A 93 -0.73 12.04 0.06
C ALA A 93 0.67 12.59 0.39
N GLY A 94 0.85 13.91 0.29
CA GLY A 94 2.13 14.57 0.61
C GLY A 94 3.27 14.23 -0.36
N ALA A 95 2.97 13.71 -1.55
CA ALA A 95 3.99 13.40 -2.55
C ALA A 95 4.75 14.65 -2.98
N LEU A 96 6.06 14.51 -3.15
CA LEU A 96 6.92 15.47 -3.84
C LEU A 96 7.05 15.04 -5.29
N ILE A 97 6.60 15.89 -6.20
CA ILE A 97 6.51 15.64 -7.64
C ILE A 97 7.53 16.49 -8.37
N GLU A 98 8.31 15.87 -9.25
CA GLU A 98 9.15 16.56 -10.21
C GLU A 98 8.33 16.91 -11.46
N HIS A 99 8.20 18.21 -11.77
CA HIS A 99 7.55 18.69 -12.98
C HIS A 99 8.30 19.90 -13.56
N LYS A 100 8.78 19.80 -14.81
CA LYS A 100 9.49 20.87 -15.55
C LYS A 100 10.61 21.55 -14.73
N GLY A 101 11.36 20.76 -13.96
CA GLY A 101 12.47 21.25 -13.13
C GLY A 101 12.04 21.94 -11.82
N SER A 102 10.74 21.97 -11.53
CA SER A 102 10.18 22.42 -10.25
C SER A 102 9.71 21.24 -9.41
N MET A 103 9.72 21.42 -8.09
CA MET A 103 9.17 20.46 -7.13
C MET A 103 7.81 20.96 -6.64
N ILE A 104 6.79 20.11 -6.75
CA ILE A 104 5.43 20.38 -6.29
C ILE A 104 5.13 19.42 -5.15
N GLU A 105 4.39 19.87 -4.14
CA GLU A 105 3.92 19.02 -3.05
C GLU A 105 2.41 18.80 -3.19
N ALA A 106 1.98 17.54 -3.22
CA ALA A 106 0.57 17.18 -3.21
C ALA A 106 -0.02 17.31 -1.80
N ASN A 107 -1.31 17.63 -1.73
CA ASN A 107 -2.05 17.68 -0.47
C ASN A 107 -2.31 16.26 0.10
N GLU A 108 -3.09 16.19 1.17
CA GLU A 108 -3.47 14.95 1.86
C GLU A 108 -4.33 13.97 1.04
N LEU A 109 -4.89 14.43 -0.09
CA LEU A 109 -5.64 13.62 -1.04
C LEU A 109 -4.84 13.30 -2.32
N GLY A 110 -3.56 13.67 -2.35
CA GLY A 110 -2.72 13.49 -3.53
C GLY A 110 -3.05 14.46 -4.65
N GLU A 111 -3.55 15.66 -4.35
CA GLU A 111 -3.90 16.68 -5.35
C GLU A 111 -2.95 17.88 -5.32
N PHE A 112 -2.77 18.48 -6.48
CA PHE A 112 -2.11 19.78 -6.61
C PHE A 112 -2.64 20.55 -7.82
N GLU A 113 -2.52 21.87 -7.76
CA GLU A 113 -2.88 22.77 -8.86
C GLU A 113 -1.73 22.88 -9.85
N ILE A 114 -2.06 22.81 -11.14
CA ILE A 114 -1.11 23.10 -12.21
C ILE A 114 -1.83 23.65 -13.44
N GLU A 115 -1.22 24.62 -14.10
CA GLU A 115 -1.79 25.24 -15.32
C GLU A 115 -1.71 24.30 -16.54
N ASP A 116 -0.78 23.35 -16.54
CA ASP A 116 -0.56 22.38 -17.62
C ASP A 116 -0.59 20.96 -17.05
N VAL A 117 -1.61 20.20 -17.47
CA VAL A 117 -1.88 18.80 -17.06
C VAL A 117 -0.99 17.81 -17.84
N ASP A 118 -0.23 18.28 -18.84
CA ASP A 118 0.72 17.44 -19.56
C ASP A 118 2.05 17.32 -18.81
N GLY A 119 2.48 16.09 -18.52
CA GLY A 119 3.79 15.83 -17.94
C GLY A 119 3.95 14.40 -17.40
N ASP A 120 5.19 14.08 -17.03
CA ASP A 120 5.55 12.75 -16.52
C ASP A 120 5.24 12.57 -15.01
N TYR A 121 5.00 13.68 -14.29
CA TYR A 121 4.69 13.76 -12.85
C TYR A 121 5.37 12.70 -12.00
N ALA A 122 6.70 12.64 -12.04
CA ALA A 122 7.43 11.63 -11.31
C ALA A 122 7.39 11.90 -9.80
N VAL A 123 6.98 10.92 -9.01
CA VAL A 123 6.98 10.99 -7.55
C VAL A 123 8.38 10.66 -7.04
N LEU A 124 8.98 11.61 -6.30
CA LEU A 124 10.31 11.48 -5.74
C LEU A 124 10.31 10.88 -4.33
N GLY A 125 9.27 11.16 -3.56
CA GLY A 125 9.25 10.90 -2.12
C GLY A 125 8.23 11.78 -1.42
N ARG A 126 8.39 11.96 -0.10
CA ARG A 126 7.57 12.87 0.71
C ARG A 126 8.37 13.47 1.84
N LYS A 127 7.88 14.57 2.42
CA LYS A 127 8.46 15.12 3.65
C LYS A 127 8.17 14.19 4.83
N GLN A 128 9.09 14.17 5.80
CA GLN A 128 8.83 13.63 7.11
C GLN A 128 7.74 14.46 7.80
N THR A 129 6.92 13.80 8.60
CA THR A 129 5.94 14.45 9.49
C THR A 129 6.15 13.91 10.89
N ASP A 130 5.43 14.47 11.87
CA ASP A 130 5.46 13.94 13.24
C ASP A 130 5.08 12.45 13.33
N TYR A 131 4.31 11.96 12.34
CA TYR A 131 3.79 10.61 12.28
C TYR A 131 4.46 9.74 11.21
N VAL A 132 5.30 10.31 10.35
CA VAL A 132 5.90 9.65 9.19
C VAL A 132 7.39 9.93 9.17
N HIS A 133 8.19 8.94 9.52
CA HIS A 133 9.63 9.10 9.71
C HIS A 133 10.45 8.39 8.63
N GLY A 134 9.86 7.41 7.92
CA GLY A 134 10.54 6.52 6.99
C GLY A 134 11.01 5.22 7.64
N VAL A 135 11.41 4.26 6.81
CA VAL A 135 11.95 2.96 7.23
C VAL A 135 13.43 2.84 6.88
N HIS A 136 14.11 1.82 7.42
CA HIS A 136 15.55 1.62 7.22
C HIS A 136 15.97 1.54 5.74
N GLY A 137 15.07 1.10 4.85
CA GLY A 137 15.31 1.05 3.40
C GLY A 137 15.21 2.40 2.67
N ASN A 138 14.73 3.47 3.32
CA ASN A 138 14.61 4.79 2.70
C ASN A 138 15.93 5.57 2.74
N ILE A 139 16.15 6.37 1.70
CA ILE A 139 17.14 7.45 1.74
C ILE A 139 16.43 8.66 2.35
N ILE A 140 16.90 9.13 3.51
CA ILE A 140 16.34 10.31 4.19
C ILE A 140 17.38 11.42 4.16
N LYS A 141 17.04 12.56 3.56
CA LYS A 141 17.91 13.74 3.47
C LYS A 141 17.08 15.01 3.56
N ASP A 142 17.54 15.97 4.36
CA ASP A 142 16.91 17.28 4.54
C ASP A 142 15.40 17.21 4.90
N GLY A 143 15.03 16.21 5.72
CA GLY A 143 13.64 15.98 6.12
C GLY A 143 12.76 15.36 5.04
N ILE A 144 13.33 14.87 3.93
CA ILE A 144 12.62 14.20 2.83
C ILE A 144 12.95 12.71 2.86
N ILE A 145 11.90 11.89 2.81
CA ILE A 145 11.95 10.45 2.60
C ILE A 145 11.87 10.22 1.09
N TYR A 146 13.00 9.87 0.48
CA TYR A 146 13.06 9.56 -0.94
C TYR A 146 12.65 8.11 -1.21
N LEU A 147 11.97 7.91 -2.35
CA LEU A 147 11.87 6.60 -2.97
C LEU A 147 13.26 6.16 -3.47
N ALA A 148 13.51 4.85 -3.51
CA ALA A 148 14.77 4.31 -4.03
C ALA A 148 15.01 4.74 -5.49
N ASP A 149 13.94 4.69 -6.29
CA ASP A 149 13.85 5.24 -7.63
C ASP A 149 12.60 6.12 -7.71
N LYS A 150 12.65 7.19 -8.51
CA LYS A 150 11.45 8.00 -8.77
C LYS A 150 10.38 7.15 -9.45
N ALA A 151 9.15 7.27 -8.98
CA ALA A 151 8.02 6.50 -9.50
C ALA A 151 7.31 7.30 -10.61
N TYR A 152 7.16 6.66 -11.76
CA TYR A 152 6.40 7.19 -12.89
C TYR A 152 4.98 6.62 -12.90
N PRO A 153 4.00 7.36 -13.41
CA PRO A 153 2.64 6.86 -13.55
C PRO A 153 2.60 5.66 -14.49
N THR A 154 1.92 4.61 -14.05
CA THR A 154 1.71 3.37 -14.81
C THR A 154 0.46 3.44 -15.68
N ARG A 155 -0.49 4.30 -15.30
CA ARG A 155 -1.75 4.58 -16.00
C ARG A 155 -2.18 6.01 -15.76
N GLN A 156 -3.03 6.52 -16.64
CA GLN A 156 -3.70 7.80 -16.52
C GLN A 156 -5.19 7.64 -16.82
N ILE A 157 -6.04 8.22 -15.98
CA ILE A 157 -7.50 8.22 -16.11
C ILE A 157 -7.97 9.67 -15.98
N GLY A 158 -8.17 10.35 -17.11
CA GLY A 158 -8.39 11.80 -17.13
C GLY A 158 -7.18 12.56 -16.56
N ASN A 159 -7.41 13.35 -15.52
CA ASN A 159 -6.39 14.09 -14.76
C ASN A 159 -5.83 13.30 -13.55
N VAL A 160 -6.15 12.01 -13.44
CA VAL A 160 -5.66 11.14 -12.36
C VAL A 160 -4.52 10.25 -12.86
N PHE A 161 -3.40 10.28 -12.15
CA PHE A 161 -2.20 9.49 -12.43
C PHE A 161 -2.08 8.36 -11.42
N VAL A 162 -1.84 7.14 -11.91
CA VAL A 162 -1.84 5.91 -11.10
C VAL A 162 -0.44 5.34 -10.94
N TYR A 163 0.04 5.19 -9.72
CA TYR A 163 1.40 4.73 -9.40
C TYR A 163 1.43 3.32 -8.81
N ASP A 164 2.28 2.45 -9.34
CA ASP A 164 2.73 1.24 -8.64
C ASP A 164 3.87 1.63 -7.70
N LEU A 165 3.61 1.62 -6.39
CA LEU A 165 4.62 2.00 -5.38
C LEU A 165 5.30 0.77 -4.76
N GLY A 166 5.23 -0.37 -5.43
CA GLY A 166 5.94 -1.58 -5.06
C GLY A 166 5.22 -2.43 -4.03
N TYR A 167 5.98 -3.28 -3.34
CA TYR A 167 5.42 -4.28 -2.44
C TYR A 167 5.32 -3.77 -0.99
N LYS A 168 4.24 -4.18 -0.32
CA LYS A 168 4.09 -4.12 1.12
C LYS A 168 4.38 -5.50 1.68
N ASN A 169 5.38 -5.57 2.55
CA ASN A 169 5.69 -6.80 3.26
C ASN A 169 4.80 -6.95 4.50
N LEU A 170 4.31 -8.16 4.70
CA LEU A 170 3.55 -8.56 5.88
C LEU A 170 4.36 -9.49 6.79
N ASP A 171 5.59 -9.87 6.43
CA ASP A 171 6.54 -10.59 7.28
C ASP A 171 7.19 -9.63 8.28
N HIS A 172 6.40 -9.18 9.25
CA HIS A 172 6.90 -8.43 10.40
C HIS A 172 6.53 -9.20 11.67
N ASP A 173 7.54 -9.75 12.34
CA ASP A 173 7.51 -10.34 13.68
C ASP A 173 6.80 -11.69 13.87
N HIS A 174 7.39 -12.75 13.29
CA HIS A 174 7.28 -14.10 13.84
C HIS A 174 8.63 -14.79 13.85
N ASP A 175 9.46 -14.48 14.85
CA ASP A 175 10.44 -15.49 15.24
C ASP A 175 10.83 -15.38 16.70
N HIS A 176 10.69 -16.51 17.38
CA HIS A 176 11.29 -16.80 18.67
C HIS A 176 12.83 -16.92 18.60
N SER A 177 13.48 -16.34 17.59
CA SER A 177 14.92 -16.41 17.41
C SER A 177 15.58 -15.12 17.87
N HIS A 178 16.66 -15.26 18.64
CA HIS A 178 17.47 -14.19 19.22
C HIS A 178 18.24 -13.33 18.18
N SER A 179 17.71 -13.17 16.96
CA SER A 179 18.28 -12.30 15.95
C SER A 179 17.79 -10.86 16.12
N LYS A 180 18.67 -9.89 15.82
CA LYS A 180 18.55 -8.49 16.24
C LYS A 180 17.27 -7.81 15.71
N ARG A 181 16.52 -7.22 16.64
CA ARG A 181 15.26 -6.44 16.56
C ARG A 181 15.28 -5.18 15.66
N ASN A 182 15.93 -5.19 14.51
CA ASN A 182 16.22 -3.95 13.79
C ASN A 182 15.26 -3.56 12.67
N ASP A 183 14.22 -4.35 12.37
CA ASP A 183 13.33 -4.03 11.25
C ASP A 183 11.85 -4.04 11.65
N LYS A 184 11.48 -3.07 12.48
CA LYS A 184 10.10 -2.85 12.89
C LYS A 184 9.33 -1.96 11.90
N GLY A 185 9.46 -2.19 10.58
CA GLY A 185 8.88 -1.40 9.47
C GLY A 185 7.88 -0.30 9.86
N CYS A 186 6.63 -0.65 10.17
CA CYS A 186 5.57 0.30 10.59
C CYS A 186 5.92 1.11 11.84
N LEU A 187 6.39 0.45 12.91
CA LEU A 187 6.76 1.13 14.16
C LEU A 187 7.94 2.08 13.92
N ALA A 188 8.90 1.70 13.08
CA ALA A 188 10.02 2.57 12.71
C ALA A 188 9.51 3.81 11.95
N ASN A 189 8.59 3.63 11.02
CA ASN A 189 7.97 4.74 10.28
C ASN A 189 7.13 5.67 11.16
N HIS A 190 6.66 5.21 12.32
CA HIS A 190 5.76 5.94 13.21
C HIS A 190 6.37 6.21 14.61
N GLY A 191 7.69 6.30 14.72
CA GLY A 191 8.34 6.72 15.97
C GLY A 191 8.19 5.75 17.15
N GLY A 192 7.91 4.47 16.88
CA GLY A 192 7.77 3.40 17.86
C GLY A 192 6.33 2.96 18.15
N GLU A 193 5.35 3.62 17.54
CA GLU A 193 3.92 3.34 17.72
C GLU A 193 3.31 2.68 16.48
N ASN A 194 2.24 1.91 16.65
CA ASN A 194 1.55 1.29 15.52
C ASN A 194 0.53 2.23 14.87
N CYS A 195 0.04 1.86 13.68
CA CYS A 195 -0.97 2.64 12.96
C CYS A 195 -2.24 2.93 13.78
N SER A 196 -2.68 1.97 14.60
CA SER A 196 -3.88 2.10 15.44
C SER A 196 -3.75 3.30 16.38
N LYS A 197 -2.61 3.40 17.08
CA LYS A 197 -2.35 4.51 18.01
C LYS A 197 -2.10 5.83 17.29
N VAL A 198 -1.23 5.82 16.28
CA VAL A 198 -0.78 7.04 15.58
C VAL A 198 -1.93 7.73 14.84
N TYR A 199 -2.83 6.96 14.26
CA TYR A 199 -3.94 7.48 13.45
C TYR A 199 -5.30 7.30 14.09
N ASN A 200 -5.35 6.94 15.39
CA ASN A 200 -6.57 6.71 16.16
C ASN A 200 -7.54 5.77 15.41
N ILE A 201 -7.01 4.65 14.91
CA ILE A 201 -7.75 3.63 14.17
C ILE A 201 -8.07 2.50 15.15
N HIS A 202 -9.36 2.43 15.54
CA HIS A 202 -9.88 1.45 16.50
C HIS A 202 -11.03 0.66 15.87
N ASN A 203 -10.82 0.19 14.63
CA ASN A 203 -11.86 -0.51 13.87
C ASN A 203 -11.96 -1.99 14.26
N GLY A 204 -11.28 -2.38 15.34
CA GLY A 204 -10.91 -3.73 15.67
C GLY A 204 -11.77 -4.46 16.67
N ARG A 205 -11.79 -5.79 16.55
CA ARG A 205 -12.39 -6.68 17.55
C ARG A 205 -11.38 -7.29 18.53
N CYS A 206 -10.09 -7.29 18.18
CA CYS A 206 -9.06 -7.92 19.00
C CYS A 206 -8.49 -6.95 20.03
N PRO A 207 -7.94 -7.45 21.15
CA PRO A 207 -7.22 -6.61 22.09
C PRO A 207 -6.02 -5.95 21.40
N GLU A 208 -5.99 -4.62 21.44
CA GLU A 208 -4.95 -3.86 20.74
C GLU A 208 -3.56 -4.08 21.35
N ASN A 209 -2.55 -4.19 20.49
CA ASN A 209 -1.15 -4.22 20.92
C ASN A 209 -0.35 -3.08 20.26
N PRO A 210 -0.13 -1.97 20.99
CA PRO A 210 0.52 -0.77 20.43
C PRO A 210 1.99 -0.99 20.06
N ASN A 211 2.60 -2.09 20.52
CA ASN A 211 4.01 -2.39 20.30
C ASN A 211 4.26 -3.32 19.12
N THR A 212 3.23 -3.65 18.34
CA THR A 212 3.36 -4.55 17.18
C THR A 212 2.82 -3.91 15.91
N CYS A 213 3.51 -4.17 14.79
CA CYS A 213 3.27 -3.53 13.50
C CYS A 213 1.86 -3.76 12.95
N MET A 214 1.29 -4.95 13.17
CA MET A 214 -0.01 -5.32 12.61
C MET A 214 -0.96 -5.77 13.71
N ASP A 215 -2.04 -5.02 13.83
CA ASP A 215 -3.21 -5.42 14.60
C ASP A 215 -4.23 -6.02 13.62
N TYR A 216 -4.36 -7.36 13.60
CA TYR A 216 -5.31 -8.04 12.73
C TYR A 216 -6.70 -7.89 13.33
N ASN A 217 -7.29 -6.74 13.05
CA ASN A 217 -8.47 -6.25 13.73
C ASN A 217 -9.73 -6.28 12.84
N GLY A 218 -9.60 -6.68 11.56
CA GLY A 218 -10.71 -6.69 10.60
C GLY A 218 -11.86 -7.65 10.95
N TYR A 219 -12.99 -7.47 10.28
CA TYR A 219 -14.26 -8.16 10.54
C TYR A 219 -14.21 -9.70 10.60
N ASN A 220 -13.23 -10.36 9.96
CA ASN A 220 -13.14 -11.82 9.97
C ASN A 220 -11.93 -12.39 10.71
N THR A 221 -11.15 -11.54 11.39
CA THR A 221 -9.98 -11.96 12.16
C THR A 221 -10.35 -12.97 13.25
N ASP A 222 -9.47 -13.94 13.49
CA ASP A 222 -9.50 -14.85 14.64
C ASP A 222 -8.60 -14.35 15.80
N CYS A 223 -8.08 -13.12 15.68
CA CYS A 223 -7.11 -12.50 16.59
C CYS A 223 -5.77 -13.26 16.69
N LYS A 224 -5.50 -14.17 15.75
CA LYS A 224 -4.21 -14.84 15.62
C LYS A 224 -3.42 -14.21 14.49
N LYS A 225 -2.11 -14.18 14.69
CA LYS A 225 -1.16 -13.55 13.76
C LYS A 225 -0.65 -14.50 12.66
N GLU A 226 -1.13 -15.74 12.64
CA GLU A 226 -0.67 -16.82 11.77
C GLU A 226 -1.21 -16.70 10.33
N HIS A 227 -2.28 -15.92 10.12
CA HIS A 227 -3.02 -15.84 8.86
C HIS A 227 -3.05 -14.43 8.27
N LYS A 228 -1.89 -13.79 8.27
CA LYS A 228 -1.71 -12.37 7.95
C LYS A 228 -2.33 -11.94 6.63
N PHE A 229 -2.21 -12.74 5.57
CA PHE A 229 -2.72 -12.38 4.25
C PHE A 229 -4.26 -12.41 4.21
N MET A 230 -4.89 -13.34 4.94
CA MET A 230 -6.36 -13.42 5.03
C MET A 230 -6.94 -12.23 5.77
N TYR A 231 -6.31 -11.83 6.88
CA TYR A 231 -6.84 -10.81 7.78
C TYR A 231 -6.22 -9.42 7.57
N PHE A 232 -5.44 -9.25 6.50
CA PHE A 232 -4.86 -7.96 6.19
C PHE A 232 -5.94 -6.95 5.80
N ILE A 233 -6.87 -7.30 4.91
CA ILE A 233 -7.94 -6.39 4.49
C ILE A 233 -8.86 -6.09 5.68
N GLY A 234 -8.96 -4.81 6.02
CA GLY A 234 -9.72 -4.34 7.18
C GLY A 234 -8.94 -4.29 8.49
N SER A 235 -7.67 -4.72 8.50
CA SER A 235 -6.75 -4.42 9.61
C SER A 235 -6.47 -2.92 9.70
N ASP A 236 -6.10 -2.43 10.88
CA ASP A 236 -5.72 -1.03 11.09
C ASP A 236 -4.51 -0.64 10.21
N CYS A 237 -3.61 -1.60 9.94
CA CYS A 237 -2.52 -1.41 8.99
C CYS A 237 -3.04 -1.17 7.57
N SER A 238 -3.94 -2.01 7.06
CA SER A 238 -4.50 -1.82 5.71
C SER A 238 -5.26 -0.50 5.57
N VAL A 239 -6.00 -0.08 6.62
CA VAL A 239 -6.72 1.19 6.65
C VAL A 239 -5.74 2.38 6.68
N SER A 240 -4.63 2.25 7.39
CA SER A 240 -3.57 3.27 7.39
C SER A 240 -2.90 3.38 6.02
N VAL A 241 -2.57 2.24 5.40
CA VAL A 241 -2.04 2.21 4.02
C VAL A 241 -3.03 2.86 3.06
N SER A 242 -4.32 2.52 3.14
CA SER A 242 -5.35 3.06 2.25
C SER A 242 -5.58 4.56 2.41
N ARG A 243 -5.19 5.14 3.53
CA ARG A 243 -5.22 6.60 3.79
C ARG A 243 -3.96 7.32 3.30
N GLY A 244 -3.00 6.61 2.70
CA GLY A 244 -1.74 7.19 2.23
C GLY A 244 -0.69 7.41 3.32
N ASN A 245 -0.86 6.81 4.51
CA ASN A 245 0.08 7.03 5.61
C ASN A 245 1.39 6.26 5.46
N CYS A 246 1.40 5.17 4.67
CA CYS A 246 2.51 4.21 4.59
C CYS A 246 2.98 3.91 3.16
N TRP A 247 2.74 4.81 2.20
CA TRP A 247 3.04 4.50 0.79
C TRP A 247 4.53 4.61 0.42
N SER A 248 5.32 5.38 1.16
CA SER A 248 6.77 5.53 0.93
C SER A 248 7.60 4.39 1.53
N GLU A 249 6.98 3.49 2.30
CA GLU A 249 7.63 2.30 2.85
C GLU A 249 7.82 1.26 1.73
N VAL A 250 9.03 1.07 1.23
CA VAL A 250 9.30 0.06 0.20
C VAL A 250 10.09 -1.06 0.83
N ASP A 251 9.57 -2.28 0.71
CA ASP A 251 10.36 -3.46 1.01
C ASP A 251 11.27 -3.73 -0.18
N ASN A 252 12.58 -3.57 0.03
CA ASN A 252 13.59 -3.78 -1.00
C ASN A 252 13.75 -5.28 -1.30
N PHE A 253 12.80 -5.87 -2.04
CA PHE A 253 12.99 -7.19 -2.65
C PHE A 253 14.14 -7.21 -3.69
N VAL A 254 14.71 -6.04 -4.02
CA VAL A 254 15.88 -5.88 -4.89
C VAL A 254 17.06 -5.26 -4.11
N LYS A 255 17.38 -5.79 -2.92
CA LYS A 255 18.65 -5.51 -2.24
C LYS A 255 19.83 -6.29 -2.85
N ASN A 256 19.91 -6.34 -4.18
CA ASN A 256 21.01 -7.00 -4.90
C ASN A 256 21.60 -6.15 -6.03
N LYS A 257 21.34 -4.83 -6.09
CA LYS A 257 21.95 -4.00 -7.16
C LYS A 257 22.45 -2.60 -6.80
N ILE A 258 22.47 -2.17 -5.54
CA ILE A 258 22.94 -0.82 -5.21
C ILE A 258 23.92 -0.83 -4.04
N ASP A 259 25.10 -1.38 -4.31
CA ASP A 259 26.36 -0.95 -3.67
C ASP A 259 27.15 0.00 -4.61
N ASN A 260 26.56 0.47 -5.73
CA ASN A 260 27.30 1.19 -6.78
C ASN A 260 26.64 2.49 -7.31
N ALA A 261 25.69 3.12 -6.60
CA ALA A 261 25.02 4.32 -7.13
C ALA A 261 25.04 5.56 -6.20
N VAL A 262 26.00 5.65 -5.28
CA VAL A 262 26.15 6.87 -4.45
C VAL A 262 26.97 7.98 -5.14
N ASP A 263 27.58 7.73 -6.30
CA ASP A 263 28.45 8.73 -6.97
C ASP A 263 27.78 9.53 -8.11
N LYS A 264 26.45 9.64 -8.17
CA LYS A 264 25.78 10.42 -9.25
C LYS A 264 24.72 11.43 -8.83
N ILE A 265 24.67 11.81 -7.56
CA ILE A 265 23.83 12.94 -7.10
C ILE A 265 24.72 13.94 -6.33
N ILE A 266 25.68 14.54 -7.05
CA ILE A 266 26.26 15.86 -6.77
C ILE A 266 26.37 16.60 -8.10
#